data_AF-A0A7Y2NDF1-F1
#
_entry.id   AF-A0A7Y2NDF1-F1
#
_cell.length_a   1.000
_cell.length_b   1.000
_cell.length_c   1.000
_cell.angle_alpha   90.00
_cell.angle_beta   90.00
_cell.angle_gamma   90.00
#
_symmetry.space_group_name_H-M   'P 1'
#
loop_
_entity.id
_entity.type
_entity.pdbx_description
1 polymer ?
#
loop_
_entity_poly.entity_id
_entity_poly.type
_entity_poly.pdbx_seq_one_letter_code
_entity_poly.pdbx_strand_id
1 'polypeptide(L)'
;DILGLEPPAQLTSVTARIFANSTSDFDFVRFIDKGSEDGIVVGQPVVSDQGLVGRVTLVDSDSARVALIRDPTISVAVRVERTGETGWVDGQGSGPLKLRMPGERLPVFEGDRLVTTGSSSPPDIVVASISEDAESGVNFGLVADADPANEFSRLRFVSVLIGWDPLTITEGDLVGETPPEGIPEGDL
;
A
#
# COMPACT_ATOMS: atom_id res chain seq x y z
N ASP A 1 -21.96 27.21 -3.91
CA ASP A 1 -21.39 26.11 -3.12
C ASP A 1 -20.27 25.45 -3.88
N ILE A 2 -19.08 25.50 -3.32
CA ILE A 2 -17.87 24.91 -3.89
C ILE A 2 -17.85 23.42 -3.55
N LEU A 3 -18.31 22.62 -4.53
CA LEU A 3 -18.14 21.17 -4.68
C LEU A 3 -18.76 20.33 -3.55
N GLY A 4 -19.73 19.48 -3.89
CA GLY A 4 -20.25 18.41 -3.04
C GLY A 4 -19.19 17.34 -2.73
N LEU A 5 -18.09 17.75 -2.10
CA LEU A 5 -17.09 16.89 -1.52
C LEU A 5 -17.72 16.32 -0.26
N GLU A 6 -18.36 15.18 -0.39
CA GLU A 6 -18.60 14.32 0.76
C GLU A 6 -17.24 14.07 1.43
N PRO A 7 -17.12 14.27 2.76
CA PRO A 7 -15.91 13.92 3.48
C PRO A 7 -15.56 12.48 3.11
N PRO A 8 -14.28 12.16 2.84
CA PRO A 8 -13.90 10.78 2.51
C PRO A 8 -14.50 9.86 3.57
N ALA A 9 -15.21 8.82 3.12
CA ALA A 9 -15.87 7.87 3.98
C ALA A 9 -14.93 7.50 5.12
N GLN A 10 -15.40 7.65 6.37
CA GLN A 10 -14.61 7.31 7.55
C GLN A 10 -14.09 5.89 7.34
N LEU A 11 -12.77 5.75 7.20
CA LEU A 11 -12.10 4.46 7.03
C LEU A 11 -12.50 3.58 8.20
N THR A 12 -13.38 2.62 7.93
CA THR A 12 -13.82 1.67 8.94
C THR A 12 -12.68 0.69 9.14
N SER A 13 -12.36 0.34 10.38
CA SER A 13 -11.29 -0.61 10.65
C SER A 13 -11.69 -1.64 11.68
N VAL A 14 -11.21 -2.86 11.50
CA VAL A 14 -11.34 -3.95 12.48
C VAL A 14 -9.98 -4.18 13.13
N THR A 15 -9.91 -3.99 14.44
CA THR A 15 -8.72 -4.34 15.22
C THR A 15 -8.69 -5.85 15.45
N ALA A 16 -7.55 -6.46 15.14
CA ALA A 16 -7.32 -7.89 15.27
C ALA A 16 -6.02 -8.14 16.04
N ARG A 17 -5.95 -9.24 16.78
CA ARG A 17 -4.74 -9.67 17.47
C ARG A 17 -3.99 -10.68 16.61
N ILE A 18 -2.68 -10.55 16.57
CA ILE A 18 -1.79 -11.55 15.98
C ILE A 18 -1.69 -12.72 16.95
N PHE A 19 -2.18 -13.90 16.56
CA PHE A 19 -2.17 -15.09 17.41
C PHE A 19 -1.11 -16.11 16.99
N ALA A 20 -0.65 -16.05 15.74
CA ALA A 20 0.43 -16.89 15.25
C ALA A 20 1.34 -16.13 14.28
N ASN A 21 2.63 -16.43 14.42
CA ASN A 21 3.61 -16.18 13.39
C ASN A 21 3.80 -17.48 12.60
N SER A 22 4.27 -17.38 11.37
CA SER A 22 4.74 -18.60 10.71
C SER A 22 5.93 -19.19 11.47
N THR A 23 6.05 -20.52 11.42
CA THR A 23 7.09 -21.31 12.09
C THR A 23 8.42 -21.34 11.33
N SER A 24 8.50 -20.67 10.18
CA SER A 24 9.71 -20.48 9.38
C SER A 24 10.20 -19.04 9.48
N ASP A 25 11.50 -18.83 9.68
CA ASP A 25 12.15 -17.51 9.69
C ASP A 25 12.01 -16.74 8.36
N PHE A 26 11.50 -17.40 7.32
CA PHE A 26 11.36 -16.87 5.96
C PHE A 26 9.93 -16.47 5.58
N ASP A 27 8.97 -16.65 6.49
CA ASP A 27 7.58 -16.34 6.18
C ASP A 27 7.21 -14.97 6.72
N PHE A 28 7.16 -14.01 5.80
CA PHE A 28 6.71 -12.62 5.98
C PHE A 28 5.19 -12.55 6.16
N VAL A 29 4.68 -13.36 7.09
CA VAL A 29 3.27 -13.66 7.27
C VAL A 29 2.88 -13.53 8.74
N ARG A 30 1.67 -13.05 8.98
CA ARG A 30 1.01 -13.04 10.30
C ARG A 30 -0.39 -13.61 10.18
N PHE A 31 -0.85 -14.29 11.22
CA PHE A 31 -2.24 -14.74 11.33
C PHE A 31 -2.97 -13.92 12.39
N ILE A 32 -4.15 -13.44 12.05
CA ILE A 32 -4.98 -12.56 12.89
C ILE A 32 -6.30 -13.22 13.26
N ASP A 33 -6.80 -12.98 14.47
CA ASP A 33 -8.00 -13.62 15.04
C ASP A 33 -9.33 -12.95 14.62
N LYS A 34 -9.35 -12.47 13.37
CA LYS A 34 -10.48 -11.83 12.72
C LYS A 34 -10.55 -12.29 11.27
N GLY A 35 -11.76 -12.55 10.78
CA GLY A 35 -12.00 -13.15 9.48
C GLY A 35 -13.18 -12.53 8.74
N SER A 36 -13.76 -13.31 7.82
CA SER A 36 -14.91 -12.89 7.01
C SER A 36 -16.15 -12.55 7.84
N GLU A 37 -16.33 -13.16 9.01
CA GLU A 37 -17.41 -12.81 9.95
C GLU A 37 -17.28 -11.39 10.50
N ASP A 38 -16.07 -10.82 10.49
CA ASP A 38 -15.78 -9.44 10.88
C ASP A 38 -15.75 -8.47 9.68
N GLY A 39 -16.10 -8.94 8.47
CA GLY A 39 -16.11 -8.13 7.25
C GLY A 39 -14.75 -8.00 6.56
N ILE A 40 -13.77 -8.81 6.96
CA ILE A 40 -12.46 -8.85 6.31
C ILE A 40 -12.56 -9.58 4.97
N VAL A 41 -11.92 -9.02 3.93
CA VAL A 41 -11.79 -9.65 2.61
C VAL A 41 -10.35 -9.62 2.12
N VAL A 42 -10.02 -10.51 1.18
CA VAL A 42 -8.70 -10.56 0.55
C VAL A 42 -8.39 -9.22 -0.14
N GLY A 43 -7.15 -8.77 -0.02
CA GLY A 43 -6.68 -7.52 -0.61
C GLY A 43 -6.72 -6.31 0.34
N GLN A 44 -7.51 -6.38 1.42
CA GLN A 44 -7.60 -5.26 2.36
C GLN A 44 -6.25 -4.96 3.02
N PRO A 45 -5.91 -3.67 3.17
CA PRO A 45 -4.66 -3.25 3.78
C PRO A 45 -4.72 -3.40 5.30
N VAL A 46 -3.57 -3.74 5.86
CA VAL A 46 -3.38 -3.94 7.30
C VAL A 46 -2.37 -2.93 7.80
N VAL A 47 -2.71 -2.23 8.87
CA VAL A 47 -1.92 -1.13 9.44
C VAL A 47 -1.70 -1.32 10.94
N SER A 48 -0.71 -0.61 11.46
CA SER A 48 -0.49 -0.35 12.88
C SER A 48 -0.61 1.16 13.15
N ASP A 49 -0.30 1.55 14.38
CA ASP A 49 -0.10 2.95 14.78
C ASP A 49 1.11 3.62 14.10
N GLN A 50 2.07 2.84 13.61
CA GLN A 50 3.29 3.34 12.97
C GLN A 50 3.18 3.40 11.44
N GLY A 51 2.34 2.58 10.83
CA GLY A 51 2.16 2.57 9.38
C GLY A 51 1.68 1.26 8.78
N LEU A 52 1.88 1.10 7.48
CA LEU A 52 1.47 -0.06 6.71
C LEU A 52 2.23 -1.31 7.17
N VAL A 53 1.47 -2.33 7.55
CA VAL A 53 1.99 -3.65 7.94
C VAL A 53 2.02 -4.58 6.74
N GLY A 54 0.97 -4.56 5.92
CA GLY A 54 0.82 -5.52 4.82
C GLY A 54 -0.58 -5.53 4.22
N ARG A 55 -0.97 -6.68 3.66
CA ARG A 55 -2.31 -6.91 3.11
C ARG A 55 -2.82 -8.30 3.44
N VAL A 56 -4.14 -8.43 3.50
CA VAL A 56 -4.82 -9.72 3.66
C VAL A 56 -4.66 -10.54 2.37
N THR A 57 -4.21 -11.79 2.50
CA THR A 57 -3.98 -12.71 1.36
C THR A 57 -4.88 -13.95 1.39
N LEU A 58 -5.41 -14.31 2.56
CA LEU A 58 -6.35 -15.42 2.73
C LEU A 58 -7.27 -15.07 3.89
N VAL A 59 -8.55 -15.44 3.77
CA VAL A 59 -9.57 -15.19 4.78
C VAL A 59 -10.34 -16.48 5.03
N ASP A 60 -10.43 -16.85 6.31
CA ASP A 60 -11.32 -17.89 6.84
C ASP A 60 -12.51 -17.22 7.55
N SER A 61 -13.37 -17.99 8.21
CA SER A 61 -14.53 -17.45 8.94
C SER A 61 -14.11 -16.50 10.07
N ASP A 62 -13.19 -16.94 10.92
CA ASP A 62 -12.79 -16.30 12.18
C ASP A 62 -11.31 -15.90 12.22
N SER A 63 -10.59 -16.07 11.11
CA SER A 63 -9.18 -15.72 11.01
C SER A 63 -8.79 -15.29 9.61
N ALA A 64 -7.63 -14.64 9.49
CA ALA A 64 -7.07 -14.24 8.22
C ALA A 64 -5.54 -14.29 8.22
N ARG A 65 -4.98 -14.46 7.02
CA ARG A 65 -3.55 -14.42 6.75
C ARG A 65 -3.17 -13.06 6.18
N VAL A 66 -2.19 -12.42 6.80
CA VAL A 66 -1.62 -11.14 6.38
C VAL A 66 -0.22 -11.38 5.84
N ALA A 67 0.03 -10.98 4.59
CA ALA A 67 1.38 -10.91 4.04
C ALA A 67 1.95 -9.51 4.30
N LEU A 68 3.17 -9.47 4.86
CA LEU A 68 3.84 -8.26 5.31
C LEU A 68 4.54 -7.54 4.18
N ILE A 69 4.70 -6.22 4.26
CA ILE A 69 5.43 -5.43 3.25
C ILE A 69 6.90 -5.82 3.07
N ARG A 70 7.47 -6.61 4.01
CA ARG A 70 8.83 -7.16 3.92
C ARG A 70 8.92 -8.38 3.00
N ASP A 71 7.79 -8.98 2.61
CA ASP A 71 7.75 -10.11 1.70
C ASP A 71 8.39 -9.74 0.35
N PRO A 72 9.40 -10.49 -0.15
CA PRO A 72 10.03 -10.22 -1.45
C PRO A 72 9.07 -10.24 -2.65
N THR A 73 7.89 -10.81 -2.50
CA THR A 73 6.85 -10.84 -3.53
C THR A 73 5.91 -9.63 -3.47
N ILE A 74 6.04 -8.78 -2.44
CA ILE A 74 5.22 -7.60 -2.25
C ILE A 74 5.98 -6.35 -2.71
N SER A 75 5.27 -5.55 -3.51
CA SER A 75 5.65 -4.21 -3.92
C SER A 75 4.53 -3.24 -3.56
N VAL A 76 4.88 -2.12 -2.94
CA VAL A 76 3.95 -1.08 -2.50
C VAL A 76 4.22 0.19 -3.30
N ALA A 77 3.20 0.74 -3.95
CA ALA A 77 3.30 2.04 -4.59
C ALA A 77 3.39 3.13 -3.53
N VAL A 78 4.46 3.92 -3.58
CA VAL A 78 4.74 4.98 -2.60
C VAL A 78 4.96 6.32 -3.26
N ARG A 79 4.83 7.35 -2.43
CA ARG A 79 5.21 8.72 -2.71
C ARG A 79 6.16 9.20 -1.63
N VAL A 80 7.19 9.92 -2.02
CA VAL A 80 8.04 10.67 -1.09
C VAL A 80 7.23 11.84 -0.55
N GLU A 81 7.02 11.88 0.77
CA GLU A 81 6.13 12.85 1.40
C GLU A 81 6.55 14.30 1.12
N ARG A 82 7.87 14.56 1.16
CA ARG A 82 8.47 15.89 0.95
C ARG A 82 8.35 16.39 -0.50
N THR A 83 8.64 15.55 -1.49
CA THR A 83 8.76 15.98 -2.90
C THR A 83 7.51 15.68 -3.71
N GLY A 84 6.68 14.73 -3.27
CA GLY A 84 5.54 14.24 -4.05
C GLY A 84 5.94 13.24 -5.15
N GLU A 85 7.22 12.91 -5.30
CA GLU A 85 7.68 11.96 -6.30
C GLU A 85 7.25 10.53 -5.98
N THR A 86 6.93 9.75 -7.00
CA THR A 86 6.35 8.41 -6.87
C THR A 86 7.32 7.30 -7.26
N GLY A 87 7.16 6.13 -6.63
CA GLY A 87 7.93 4.94 -6.92
C GLY A 87 7.31 3.70 -6.28
N TRP A 88 8.13 2.67 -6.13
CA TRP A 88 7.75 1.41 -5.49
C TRP A 88 8.73 1.03 -4.40
N VAL A 89 8.20 0.50 -3.31
CA VAL A 89 8.97 -0.11 -2.23
C VAL A 89 8.76 -1.60 -2.28
N ASP A 90 9.84 -2.35 -2.47
CA ASP A 90 9.82 -3.81 -2.50
C ASP A 90 10.32 -4.40 -1.18
N GLY A 91 9.68 -5.48 -0.75
CA GLY A 91 10.20 -6.29 0.34
C GLY A 91 11.54 -6.93 -0.03
N GLN A 92 12.45 -7.04 0.93
CA GLN A 92 13.75 -7.74 0.78
C GLN A 92 13.93 -8.80 1.87
N GLY A 93 12.82 -9.26 2.43
CA GLY A 93 12.80 -10.19 3.52
C GLY A 93 13.38 -9.62 4.82
N SER A 94 14.49 -10.20 5.31
CA SER A 94 15.16 -9.76 6.54
C SER A 94 16.00 -8.49 6.39
N GLY A 95 16.24 -8.03 5.15
CA GLY A 95 16.92 -6.76 4.86
C GLY A 95 16.02 -5.52 4.97
N PRO A 96 16.56 -4.33 4.69
CA PRO A 96 15.78 -3.09 4.52
C PRO A 96 14.85 -3.21 3.31
N LEU A 97 13.81 -2.40 3.27
CA LEU A 97 12.99 -2.32 2.06
C LEU A 97 13.77 -1.61 0.95
N LYS A 98 13.44 -1.89 -0.31
CA LYS A 98 14.11 -1.26 -1.46
C LYS A 98 13.18 -0.29 -2.17
N LEU A 99 13.49 1.00 -2.13
CA LEU A 99 12.84 2.00 -2.97
C LEU A 99 13.40 1.91 -4.39
N ARG A 100 12.51 1.94 -5.39
CA ARG A 100 12.84 2.12 -6.80
C ARG A 100 11.97 3.21 -7.41
N MET A 101 12.60 4.13 -8.11
CA MET A 101 11.91 5.21 -8.81
C MET A 101 12.44 5.29 -10.25
N PRO A 102 11.57 5.22 -11.27
CA PRO A 102 12.00 5.31 -12.65
C PRO A 102 12.15 6.77 -13.08
N GLY A 103 13.12 7.03 -13.96
CA GLY A 103 13.35 8.33 -14.58
C GLY A 103 14.20 9.28 -13.74
N GLU A 104 14.50 10.43 -14.33
CA GLU A 104 15.11 11.55 -13.60
C GLU A 104 14.10 12.07 -12.57
N ARG A 105 14.46 11.99 -11.30
CA ARG A 105 13.62 12.38 -10.16
C ARG A 105 14.33 13.40 -9.32
N LEU A 106 13.57 14.15 -8.52
CA LEU A 106 14.16 14.94 -7.46
C LEU A 106 14.94 14.03 -6.50
N PRO A 107 16.08 14.52 -5.96
CA PRO A 107 16.87 13.73 -5.03
C PRO A 107 16.05 13.38 -3.79
N VAL A 108 16.27 12.17 -3.32
CA VAL A 108 15.69 11.61 -2.10
C VAL A 108 16.81 11.50 -1.08
N PHE A 109 16.56 12.01 0.12
CA PHE A 109 17.57 12.14 1.18
C PHE A 109 17.26 11.21 2.35
N GLU A 110 18.30 10.90 3.13
CA GLU A 110 18.15 10.24 4.42
C GLU A 110 17.04 10.92 5.26
N GLY A 111 16.16 10.10 5.85
CA GLY A 111 15.04 10.55 6.66
C GLY A 111 13.78 10.97 5.88
N ASP A 112 13.81 11.04 4.54
CA ASP A 112 12.61 11.25 3.75
C ASP A 112 11.60 10.11 4.00
N ARG A 113 10.33 10.49 4.27
CA ARG A 113 9.26 9.53 4.53
C ARG A 113 8.60 9.07 3.23
N LEU A 114 8.32 7.78 3.17
CA LEU A 114 7.59 7.14 2.08
C LEU A 114 6.18 6.81 2.57
N VAL A 115 5.18 7.28 1.84
CA VAL A 115 3.76 7.07 2.15
C VAL A 115 3.04 6.41 0.97
N THR A 116 1.95 5.69 1.24
CA THR A 116 1.12 5.05 0.21
C THR A 116 0.49 6.05 -0.75
N THR A 117 0.32 5.67 -2.01
CA THR A 117 -0.24 6.55 -3.06
C THR A 117 -1.76 6.51 -3.19
N GLY A 118 -2.45 5.57 -2.54
CA GLY A 118 -3.90 5.38 -2.75
C GLY A 118 -4.29 4.28 -3.74
N SER A 119 -3.36 3.43 -4.22
CA SER A 119 -3.70 2.37 -5.18
C SER A 119 -4.23 1.11 -4.51
N SER A 120 -3.41 0.43 -3.72
CA SER A 120 -3.77 -0.82 -3.02
C SER A 120 -4.14 -0.63 -1.55
N SER A 121 -3.99 0.60 -1.05
CA SER A 121 -4.29 1.04 0.31
C SER A 121 -4.64 2.52 0.27
N PRO A 122 -5.34 3.07 1.28
CA PRO A 122 -5.58 4.52 1.36
C PRO A 122 -4.28 5.30 1.21
N PRO A 123 -4.32 6.51 0.63
CA PRO A 123 -3.13 7.34 0.54
C PRO A 123 -2.65 7.77 1.94
N ASP A 124 -1.40 8.23 1.99
CA ASP A 124 -0.79 8.89 3.16
C ASP A 124 -0.59 7.99 4.39
N ILE A 125 -0.58 6.66 4.20
CA ILE A 125 -0.13 5.70 5.22
C ILE A 125 1.39 5.56 5.12
N VAL A 126 2.08 5.74 6.24
CA VAL A 126 3.55 5.58 6.33
C VAL A 126 3.97 4.17 5.98
N VAL A 127 4.98 4.02 5.13
CA VAL A 127 5.55 2.72 4.77
C VAL A 127 6.95 2.57 5.34
N ALA A 128 7.81 3.57 5.11
CA ALA A 128 9.22 3.53 5.45
C ALA A 128 9.83 4.93 5.52
N SER A 129 11.06 5.02 6.00
CA SER A 129 11.92 6.20 5.89
C SER A 129 13.21 5.82 5.18
N ILE A 130 13.77 6.74 4.39
CA ILE A 130 14.99 6.50 3.63
C ILE A 130 16.17 6.40 4.58
N SER A 131 16.95 5.33 4.46
CA SER A 131 18.06 5.03 5.36
C SER A 131 19.32 5.79 5.00
N GLU A 132 19.53 6.06 3.72
CA GLU A 132 20.71 6.75 3.19
C GLU A 132 20.31 7.54 1.92
N ASP A 133 21.06 8.60 1.62
CA ASP A 133 20.84 9.39 0.40
C ASP A 133 20.81 8.49 -0.84
N ALA A 134 19.81 8.70 -1.68
CA ALA A 134 19.58 7.81 -2.78
C ALA A 134 20.63 7.96 -3.89
N GLU A 135 21.12 6.83 -4.36
CA GLU A 135 22.10 6.79 -5.44
C GLU A 135 21.40 6.73 -6.80
N SER A 136 22.02 7.36 -7.81
CA SER A 136 21.65 7.17 -9.21
C SER A 136 21.85 5.70 -9.58
N GLY A 137 20.75 4.98 -9.77
CA GLY A 137 20.74 3.59 -10.22
C GLY A 137 21.05 3.45 -11.71
N VAL A 138 21.40 2.22 -12.10
CA VAL A 138 21.57 1.84 -13.51
C VAL A 138 20.29 2.06 -14.30
N ASN A 139 20.39 2.71 -15.46
CA ASN A 139 19.29 3.08 -16.40
C ASN A 139 18.38 4.25 -15.99
N PHE A 140 18.94 5.34 -15.44
CA PHE A 140 18.21 6.58 -15.13
C PHE A 140 17.08 6.41 -14.10
N GLY A 141 17.20 5.48 -13.16
CA GLY A 141 16.28 5.35 -12.04
C GLY A 141 17.02 5.55 -10.72
N LEU A 142 16.30 5.92 -9.67
CA LEU A 142 16.84 6.08 -8.32
C LEU A 142 16.52 4.82 -7.51
N VAL A 143 17.52 4.33 -6.77
CA VAL A 143 17.39 3.16 -5.88
C VAL A 143 17.95 3.53 -4.51
N ALA A 144 17.20 3.22 -3.45
CA ALA A 144 17.61 3.50 -2.08
C ALA A 144 17.13 2.40 -1.13
N ASP A 145 17.87 2.19 -0.04
CA ASP A 145 17.39 1.40 1.08
C ASP A 145 16.49 2.25 1.98
N ALA A 146 15.44 1.62 2.50
CA ALA A 146 14.45 2.27 3.34
C ALA A 146 14.10 1.40 4.55
N ASP A 147 14.17 2.01 5.73
CA ASP A 147 13.80 1.38 6.99
C ASP A 147 12.27 1.36 7.12
N PRO A 148 11.66 0.17 7.32
CA PRO A 148 10.21 0.08 7.48
C PRO A 148 9.75 0.85 8.71
N ALA A 149 8.59 1.50 8.61
CA ALA A 149 8.00 2.22 9.75
C ALA A 149 7.64 1.29 10.92
N ASN A 150 7.46 -0.01 10.64
CA ASN A 150 7.01 -1.01 11.60
C ASN A 150 8.14 -1.90 12.13
N GLU A 151 8.17 -2.09 13.45
CA GLU A 151 8.97 -3.17 14.07
C GLU A 151 8.16 -4.48 14.12
N PHE A 152 8.18 -5.23 13.02
CA PHE A 152 7.33 -6.42 12.80
C PHE A 152 7.45 -7.54 13.86
N SER A 153 8.55 -7.59 14.60
CA SER A 153 8.77 -8.56 15.69
C SER A 153 7.99 -8.20 16.96
N ARG A 154 7.61 -6.93 17.12
CA ARG A 154 6.88 -6.42 18.29
C ARG A 154 5.38 -6.27 18.05
N LEU A 155 4.91 -6.41 16.81
CA LEU A 155 3.48 -6.34 16.50
C LEU A 155 2.69 -7.41 17.30
N ARG A 156 1.63 -6.95 17.96
CA ARG A 156 0.68 -7.79 18.72
C ARG A 156 -0.74 -7.60 18.25
N PHE A 157 -1.08 -6.37 17.87
CA PHE A 157 -2.37 -5.98 17.33
C PHE A 157 -2.15 -5.22 16.04
N VAL A 158 -3.10 -5.34 15.13
CA VAL A 158 -3.16 -4.61 13.86
C VAL A 158 -4.59 -4.19 13.60
N SER A 159 -4.78 -3.25 12.69
CA SER A 159 -6.10 -2.88 12.19
C SER A 159 -6.19 -3.18 10.71
N VAL A 160 -7.24 -3.89 10.31
CA VAL A 160 -7.58 -4.11 8.90
C VAL A 160 -8.51 -3.00 8.46
N LEU A 161 -8.19 -2.30 7.38
CA LEU A 161 -9.04 -1.23 6.86
C LEU A 161 -10.11 -1.83 5.96
N ILE A 162 -11.35 -1.74 6.43
CA ILE A 162 -12.53 -2.30 5.79
C ILE A 162 -13.06 -1.34 4.73
N GLY A 163 -13.58 -1.89 3.63
CA GLY A 163 -14.10 -1.12 2.51
C GLY A 163 -13.04 -0.64 1.52
N TRP A 164 -11.76 -0.95 1.78
CA TRP A 164 -10.70 -0.75 0.80
C TRP A 164 -10.46 -2.04 0.01
N ASP A 165 -11.21 -2.21 -1.06
CA ASP A 165 -11.02 -3.32 -2.00
C ASP A 165 -10.19 -2.84 -3.21
N PRO A 166 -8.92 -3.27 -3.36
CA PRO A 166 -8.09 -2.90 -4.50
C PRO A 166 -8.65 -3.41 -5.84
N LEU A 167 -9.58 -4.37 -5.85
CA LEU A 167 -10.26 -4.83 -7.06
C LEU A 167 -11.39 -3.89 -7.50
N THR A 168 -11.97 -3.12 -6.58
CA THR A 168 -13.06 -2.17 -6.88
C THR A 168 -12.54 -0.88 -7.54
N ILE A 169 -11.26 -0.52 -7.34
CA ILE A 169 -10.68 0.73 -7.87
C ILE A 169 -10.44 0.67 -9.40
N THR A 170 -10.62 -0.48 -10.06
CA THR A 170 -10.41 -0.60 -11.53
C THR A 170 -11.64 -0.24 -12.38
N GLU A 171 -12.86 -0.28 -11.84
CA GLU A 171 -14.06 -0.03 -12.65
C GLU A 171 -14.49 1.45 -12.70
N GLY A 172 -14.12 2.27 -11.70
CA GLY A 172 -14.51 3.68 -11.61
C GLY A 172 -13.62 4.68 -12.34
N ASP A 173 -12.33 4.35 -12.53
CA ASP A 173 -11.34 5.26 -13.15
C ASP A 173 -11.34 5.22 -14.69
N LEU A 174 -12.20 4.39 -15.31
CA LEU A 174 -12.34 4.28 -16.78
C LEU A 174 -13.54 5.05 -17.35
N VAL A 175 -14.32 5.77 -16.54
CA VAL A 175 -15.42 6.62 -17.06
C VAL A 175 -14.88 8.01 -17.42
N GLY A 176 -13.96 8.03 -18.37
CA GLY A 176 -13.46 9.23 -19.03
C GLY A 176 -13.67 9.10 -20.53
N GLU A 177 -14.56 9.94 -21.07
CA GLU A 177 -14.88 10.13 -22.50
C GLU A 177 -15.85 9.11 -23.11
N THR A 178 -17.15 9.36 -22.90
CA THR A 178 -18.13 9.05 -23.95
C THR A 178 -17.72 9.85 -25.20
N PRO A 179 -17.50 9.22 -26.36
CA PRO A 179 -17.29 9.96 -27.60
C PRO A 179 -18.48 10.90 -27.83
N PRO A 180 -18.28 12.15 -28.27
CA PRO A 180 -19.39 13.06 -28.51
C PRO A 180 -20.37 12.44 -29.51
N GLU A 181 -21.63 12.42 -29.09
CA GLU A 181 -22.77 12.01 -29.91
C GLU A 181 -22.89 12.94 -31.12
N GLY A 182 -22.86 12.38 -32.33
CA GLY A 182 -23.33 13.02 -33.56
C GLY A 182 -22.25 13.54 -34.52
N ILE A 183 -22.02 12.79 -35.60
CA ILE A 183 -21.80 13.41 -36.91
C ILE A 183 -23.14 13.35 -37.63
N PRO A 184 -23.74 14.48 -38.07
CA PRO A 184 -24.94 14.43 -38.89
C PRO A 184 -24.60 13.78 -40.23
N GLU A 185 -25.36 12.76 -40.63
CA GLU A 185 -25.32 12.23 -41.99
C GLU A 185 -25.70 13.36 -42.97
N GLY A 186 -24.69 13.89 -43.65
CA GLY A 186 -24.84 14.85 -44.73
C GLY A 186 -24.89 14.13 -46.07
N ASP A 187 -25.94 14.44 -46.82
CA ASP A 187 -26.27 14.09 -48.21
C ASP A 187 -25.08 13.72 -49.13
N LEU A 188 -25.23 12.59 -49.84
CA LEU A 188 -24.81 12.39 -51.23
C LEU A 188 -25.82 11.52 -51.99
#